data_AF-A0A522DCP0-F1
#
_entry.id   AF-A0A522DCP0-F1
#
_cell.length_a   1.000
_cell.length_b   1.000
_cell.length_c   1.000
_cell.angle_alpha   90.00
_cell.angle_beta   90.00
_cell.angle_gamma   90.00
#
_symmetry.space_group_name_H-M   'P 1'
#
loop_
_entity.id
_entity.type
_entity.pdbx_description
1 polymer ?
#
loop_
_entity_poly.entity_id
_entity_poly.type
_entity_poly.pdbx_seq_one_letter_code
_entity_poly.pdbx_strand_id
1 'polypeptide(L)'
;MKAKRIIYPVIAAAAIVLIVYFTIPVNRVNIHSQLIMLGDLNGDNRWDEMDRSLLVDFIEDPFSFDSLTALKTDANRNGFTDEEDIALLNHLYGSGDPYEACTNFPRTSGIFPRPRELFRYIPTTEYIQRPLYLLKNTVSASSPLAYVSGYDFAGGSGYLGQLRAEIYSESLRFTFAYRKRRGILSRSESEDFGIKIDRCNHLYRSGDYYTLLLNLIGIVEDAETMSVENQPAFVNNLLVFRNHLRELLESPVYEKFNRGEVKYETVFAEMERHLSRDLDITISLGGQKAPREFTNPENYSERAEWQFWKSTADRKEIMQLLLYAQYDGRYLRSSAKTSVKNEDIGLQNHNLPMILLFREAMRINNGNKKAAVGMIDEAVRIPFSWIKIIPREKLPRSIALENFLLPGNKEDGSDKSRHWNVFGGISLYKSPEESLVLGLRREMADLRRDEYTPEAMTEFIRDTIANLNGIYHVVVLDASLVYK
;
A
#
# COMPACT_ATOMS: atom_id res chain seq x y z
N MET A 1 0.24 -60.90 19.83
CA MET A 1 -0.99 -60.10 20.10
C MET A 1 -0.86 -59.09 21.25
N LYS A 2 -0.05 -59.33 22.30
CA LYS A 2 0.12 -58.37 23.43
C LYS A 2 0.85 -57.06 23.08
N ALA A 3 1.82 -57.08 22.17
CA ALA A 3 2.58 -55.87 21.79
C ALA A 3 1.72 -54.80 21.07
N LYS A 4 0.78 -55.22 20.21
CA LYS A 4 -0.13 -54.29 19.50
C LYS A 4 -1.07 -53.53 20.46
N ARG A 5 -1.42 -54.12 21.62
CA ARG A 5 -2.30 -53.48 22.62
C ARG A 5 -1.64 -52.32 23.37
N ILE A 6 -0.30 -52.22 23.35
CA ILE A 6 0.46 -51.13 24.00
C ILE A 6 0.86 -50.05 22.99
N ILE A 7 1.13 -50.43 21.74
CA ILE A 7 1.58 -49.49 20.71
C ILE A 7 0.49 -48.48 20.33
N TYR A 8 -0.76 -48.92 20.11
CA TYR A 8 -1.85 -48.02 19.75
C TYR A 8 -2.16 -46.93 20.80
N PRO A 9 -2.27 -47.23 22.11
CA PRO A 9 -2.50 -46.17 23.10
C PRO A 9 -1.30 -45.23 23.24
N VAL A 10 -0.06 -45.70 23.02
CA VAL A 10 1.13 -44.83 23.02
C VAL A 10 1.12 -43.89 21.82
N ILE A 11 0.78 -44.37 20.62
CA ILE A 11 0.65 -43.53 19.42
C ILE A 11 -0.52 -42.55 19.59
N ALA A 12 -1.64 -42.98 20.15
CA ALA A 12 -2.78 -42.11 20.42
C ALA A 12 -2.44 -41.03 21.45
N ALA A 13 -1.72 -41.38 22.53
CA ALA A 13 -1.24 -40.43 23.52
C ALA A 13 -0.23 -39.44 22.92
N ALA A 14 0.71 -39.93 22.08
CA ALA A 14 1.65 -39.06 21.38
C ALA A 14 0.94 -38.12 20.39
N ALA A 15 -0.08 -38.61 19.67
CA ALA A 15 -0.90 -37.80 18.79
C ALA A 15 -1.72 -36.76 19.56
N ILE A 16 -2.28 -37.11 20.73
CA ILE A 16 -2.98 -36.17 21.60
C ILE A 16 -2.00 -35.12 22.16
N VAL A 17 -0.80 -35.51 22.61
CA VAL A 17 0.23 -34.57 23.07
C VAL A 17 0.67 -33.64 21.94
N LEU A 18 0.88 -34.16 20.72
CA LEU A 18 1.18 -33.35 19.53
C LEU A 18 0.04 -32.39 19.20
N ILE A 19 -1.21 -32.87 19.18
CA ILE A 19 -2.39 -32.03 18.97
C ILE A 19 -2.43 -30.95 20.04
N VAL A 20 -2.32 -31.30 21.32
CA VAL A 20 -2.33 -30.35 22.44
C VAL A 20 -1.17 -29.36 22.35
N TYR A 21 0.04 -29.79 21.98
CA TYR A 21 1.20 -28.91 21.82
C TYR A 21 1.02 -27.92 20.65
N PHE A 22 0.43 -28.37 19.53
CA PHE A 22 0.17 -27.56 18.35
C PHE A 22 -1.17 -26.79 18.40
N THR A 23 -2.09 -27.12 19.32
CA THR A 23 -3.43 -26.48 19.44
C THR A 23 -3.62 -25.70 20.73
N ILE A 24 -2.88 -25.98 21.81
CA ILE A 24 -2.80 -25.03 22.94
C ILE A 24 -2.08 -23.80 22.39
N PRO A 25 -2.70 -22.62 22.43
CA PRO A 25 -2.00 -21.39 22.09
C PRO A 25 -0.98 -21.15 23.19
N VAL A 26 0.25 -21.63 22.98
CA VAL A 26 1.42 -21.17 23.73
C VAL A 26 1.78 -19.77 23.16
N ASN A 27 0.81 -18.87 23.14
CA ASN A 27 1.01 -17.43 22.94
C ASN A 27 1.54 -16.83 24.24
N ARG A 28 2.62 -17.40 24.78
CA ARG A 28 3.62 -16.51 25.36
C ARG A 28 4.39 -16.02 24.17
N VAL A 29 3.90 -14.95 23.55
CA VAL A 29 4.73 -14.14 22.66
C VAL A 29 5.97 -13.86 23.51
N ASN A 30 7.13 -14.38 23.11
CA ASN A 30 8.37 -13.92 23.70
C ASN A 30 8.45 -12.44 23.31
N ILE A 31 8.01 -11.57 24.22
CA ILE A 31 8.06 -10.13 24.02
C ILE A 31 9.53 -9.76 24.18
N HIS A 32 10.25 -9.80 23.06
CA HIS A 32 11.52 -9.15 22.95
C HIS A 32 11.23 -7.67 22.72
N SER A 33 11.72 -6.80 23.59
CA SER A 33 11.63 -5.36 23.43
C SER A 33 13.03 -4.78 23.36
N GLN A 34 13.24 -3.86 22.44
CA GLN A 34 14.44 -3.03 22.39
C GLN A 34 14.18 -1.76 23.20
N LEU A 35 15.10 -1.41 24.08
CA LEU A 35 15.13 -0.08 24.68
C LEU A 35 15.79 0.87 23.69
N ILE A 36 15.14 1.99 23.38
CA ILE A 36 15.68 3.06 22.55
C ILE A 36 15.76 4.36 23.34
N MET A 37 16.70 5.21 22.95
CA MET A 37 16.86 6.58 23.44
C MET A 37 16.26 7.55 22.41
N LEU A 38 15.30 8.37 22.83
CA LEU A 38 14.77 9.47 22.03
C LEU A 38 15.85 10.55 21.92
N GLY A 39 16.04 11.14 20.75
CA GLY A 39 17.13 12.08 20.46
C GLY A 39 18.50 11.45 20.20
N ASP A 40 18.73 10.16 20.46
CA ASP A 40 19.98 9.48 20.09
C ASP A 40 19.90 9.06 18.61
N LEU A 41 20.22 9.97 17.70
CA LEU A 41 20.00 9.77 16.27
C LEU A 41 21.07 8.88 15.63
N ASN A 42 22.27 8.81 16.21
CA ASN A 42 23.36 7.98 15.71
C ASN A 42 23.41 6.56 16.33
N GLY A 43 22.70 6.31 17.43
CA GLY A 43 22.62 5.02 18.12
C GLY A 43 23.80 4.69 19.04
N ASP A 44 24.61 5.67 19.44
CA ASP A 44 25.78 5.49 20.30
C ASP A 44 25.45 5.56 21.80
N ASN A 45 24.16 5.74 22.13
CA ASN A 45 23.61 5.90 23.48
C ASN A 45 24.11 7.16 24.19
N ARG A 46 24.32 8.25 23.44
CA ARG A 46 24.64 9.56 23.97
C ARG A 46 23.68 10.60 23.38
N TRP A 47 23.77 11.81 23.94
CA TRP A 47 23.14 13.00 23.41
C TRP A 47 24.23 14.02 23.25
N ASP A 48 24.65 14.29 22.02
CA ASP A 48 25.77 15.18 21.76
C ASP A 48 25.64 15.99 20.46
N GLU A 49 26.74 16.65 20.08
CA GLU A 49 26.79 17.49 18.89
C GLU A 49 26.65 16.68 17.58
N MET A 50 26.98 15.38 17.58
CA MET A 50 26.71 14.54 16.41
C MET A 50 25.21 14.32 16.22
N ASP A 51 24.46 14.07 17.29
CA ASP A 51 22.99 13.99 17.22
C ASP A 51 22.38 15.32 16.79
N ARG A 52 22.96 16.43 17.23
CA ARG A 52 22.55 17.75 16.78
C ARG A 52 22.75 17.95 15.28
N SER A 53 23.90 17.54 14.75
CA SER A 53 24.15 17.59 13.30
C SER A 53 23.14 16.73 12.54
N LEU A 54 22.88 15.50 13.01
CA LEU A 54 21.88 14.63 12.40
C LEU A 54 20.46 15.19 12.50
N LEU A 55 20.13 15.93 13.55
CA LEU A 55 18.85 16.62 13.67
C LEU A 55 18.71 17.71 12.61
N VAL A 56 19.79 18.44 12.30
CA VAL A 56 19.79 19.43 11.20
C VAL A 56 19.55 18.73 9.86
N ASP A 57 20.26 17.63 9.59
CA ASP A 57 20.09 16.83 8.36
C ASP A 57 18.66 16.27 8.26
N PHE A 58 18.10 15.80 9.39
CA PHE A 58 16.72 15.33 9.49
C PHE A 58 15.71 16.44 9.21
N ILE A 59 15.93 17.66 9.70
CA ILE A 59 15.05 18.80 9.41
C ILE A 59 15.11 19.15 7.91
N GLU A 60 16.28 19.01 7.27
CA GLU A 60 16.46 19.33 5.85
C GLU A 60 15.73 18.33 4.91
N ASP A 61 15.86 17.02 5.13
CA ASP A 61 15.18 15.97 4.36
C ASP A 61 14.65 14.85 5.27
N PRO A 62 13.54 15.08 6.02
CA PRO A 62 13.08 14.15 7.06
C PRO A 62 12.73 12.79 6.47
N PHE A 63 12.19 12.75 5.25
CA PHE A 63 11.72 11.53 4.60
C PHE A 63 12.85 10.69 3.98
N SER A 64 14.10 11.12 4.13
CA SER A 64 15.28 10.28 3.81
C SER A 64 15.69 9.34 4.95
N PHE A 65 15.14 9.54 6.14
CA PHE A 65 15.43 8.73 7.33
C PHE A 65 14.35 7.69 7.58
N ASP A 66 14.76 6.54 8.13
CA ASP A 66 13.86 5.45 8.47
C ASP A 66 12.86 5.82 9.59
N SER A 67 11.80 5.01 9.76
CA SER A 67 10.75 5.27 10.75
C SER A 67 11.24 5.24 12.20
N LEU A 68 12.27 4.46 12.53
CA LEU A 68 12.83 4.43 13.88
C LEU A 68 13.59 5.72 14.18
N THR A 69 14.39 6.21 13.23
CA THR A 69 15.09 7.49 13.37
C THR A 69 14.09 8.65 13.50
N ALA A 70 13.04 8.68 12.68
CA ALA A 70 11.96 9.65 12.82
C ALA A 70 11.18 9.50 14.14
N LEU A 71 11.02 8.28 14.67
CA LEU A 71 10.39 8.08 15.97
C LEU A 71 11.21 8.71 17.10
N LYS A 72 12.54 8.69 16.99
CA LYS A 72 13.43 9.27 18.00
C LYS A 72 13.36 10.80 18.04
N THR A 73 12.81 11.46 17.02
CA THR A 73 12.63 12.92 17.02
C THR A 73 11.36 13.39 17.72
N ASP A 74 10.39 12.50 17.99
CA ASP A 74 9.18 12.78 18.77
C ASP A 74 9.49 12.70 20.28
N ALA A 75 10.13 13.74 20.80
CA ALA A 75 10.68 13.77 22.15
C ALA A 75 9.58 13.88 23.22
N ASN A 76 8.48 14.57 22.91
CA ASN A 76 7.33 14.67 23.82
C ASN A 76 6.36 13.48 23.69
N ARG A 77 6.51 12.64 22.66
CA ARG A 77 5.73 11.42 22.37
C ARG A 77 4.28 11.72 22.02
N ASN A 78 4.02 12.85 21.35
CA ASN A 78 2.69 13.28 20.94
C ASN A 78 2.31 12.75 19.54
N GLY A 79 3.23 12.07 18.84
CA GLY A 79 3.04 11.56 17.49
C GLY A 79 3.38 12.55 16.38
N PHE A 80 3.96 13.70 16.73
CA PHE A 80 4.42 14.73 15.81
C PHE A 80 5.94 14.92 15.92
N THR A 81 6.51 15.56 14.92
CA THR A 81 7.81 16.21 15.02
C THR A 81 7.59 17.65 14.64
N ASP A 82 7.55 18.50 15.67
CA ASP A 82 7.22 19.92 15.56
C ASP A 82 8.25 20.82 16.26
N GLU A 83 7.93 22.11 16.39
CA GLU A 83 8.83 23.13 16.95
C GLU A 83 9.18 22.85 18.43
N GLU A 84 8.27 22.21 19.18
CA GLU A 84 8.50 21.83 20.57
C GLU A 84 9.56 20.73 20.65
N ASP A 85 9.45 19.70 19.81
CA ASP A 85 10.43 18.62 19.76
C ASP A 85 11.83 19.13 19.43
N ILE A 86 11.95 20.02 18.43
CA ILE A 86 13.25 20.59 18.05
C ILE A 86 13.86 21.42 19.18
N ALA A 87 13.03 22.17 19.93
CA ALA A 87 13.51 22.93 21.08
C ALA A 87 13.97 22.00 22.22
N LEU A 88 13.22 20.93 22.49
CA LEU A 88 13.57 19.92 23.50
C LEU A 88 14.88 19.22 23.15
N LEU A 89 15.03 18.74 21.92
CA LEU A 89 16.21 18.02 21.46
C LEU A 89 17.46 18.91 21.43
N ASN A 90 17.37 20.14 20.91
CA ASN A 90 18.51 21.07 20.94
C ASN A 90 18.96 21.40 22.36
N HIS A 91 18.01 21.52 23.31
CA HIS A 91 18.35 21.72 24.71
C HIS A 91 19.04 20.50 25.31
N LEU A 92 18.53 19.30 25.01
CA LEU A 92 19.11 18.03 25.45
C LEU A 92 20.55 17.86 24.95
N TYR A 93 20.82 18.08 23.66
CA TYR A 93 22.16 17.97 23.09
C TYR A 93 23.14 19.00 23.64
N GLY A 94 22.65 20.20 23.98
CA GLY A 94 23.46 21.24 24.59
C GLY A 94 23.95 20.90 26.00
N SER A 95 23.19 20.10 26.74
CA SER A 95 23.58 19.63 28.08
C SER A 95 24.29 18.28 28.08
N GLY A 96 23.90 17.35 27.19
CA GLY A 96 24.36 15.96 27.15
C GLY A 96 23.91 15.09 28.33
N ASP A 97 23.42 15.69 29.42
CA ASP A 97 22.78 15.03 30.55
C ASP A 97 21.28 15.39 30.60
N PRO A 98 20.36 14.40 30.55
CA PRO A 98 18.92 14.64 30.58
C PRO A 98 18.42 15.21 31.91
N TYR A 99 19.10 14.93 33.03
CA TYR A 99 18.76 15.47 34.35
C TYR A 99 19.11 16.96 34.43
N GLU A 100 20.26 17.34 33.88
CA GLU A 100 20.66 18.74 33.76
C GLU A 100 19.73 19.50 32.83
N ALA A 101 19.46 18.95 31.63
CA ALA A 101 18.52 19.52 30.67
C ALA A 101 17.13 19.74 31.29
N CYS A 102 16.60 18.74 32.03
CA CYS A 102 15.31 18.87 32.71
C CYS A 102 15.29 19.98 33.78
N THR A 103 16.42 20.21 34.46
CA THR A 103 16.51 21.22 35.54
C THR A 103 16.64 22.63 34.97
N ASN A 104 17.35 22.76 33.86
CA ASN A 104 17.72 24.04 33.25
C ASN A 104 16.75 24.48 32.13
N PHE A 105 15.78 23.64 31.75
CA PHE A 105 14.81 23.98 30.72
C PHE A 105 13.96 25.20 31.12
N PRO A 106 13.86 26.25 30.28
CA PRO A 106 13.07 27.43 30.60
C PRO A 106 11.59 27.08 30.75
N ARG A 107 10.98 27.43 31.89
CA ARG A 107 9.53 27.20 32.12
C ARG A 107 8.63 27.91 31.10
N THR A 108 9.13 28.99 30.48
CA THR A 108 8.44 29.72 29.42
C THR A 108 8.39 28.96 28.10
N SER A 109 9.24 27.95 27.93
CA SER A 109 9.37 27.13 26.72
C SER A 109 8.57 25.82 26.80
N GLY A 110 7.84 25.58 27.89
CA GLY A 110 7.03 24.38 28.09
C GLY A 110 7.53 23.49 29.22
N ILE A 111 7.16 22.21 29.16
CA ILE A 111 7.54 21.19 30.14
C ILE A 111 8.54 20.24 29.49
N PHE A 112 9.75 20.15 30.05
CA PHE A 112 10.72 19.17 29.60
C PHE A 112 10.30 17.76 30.04
N PRO A 113 10.38 16.72 29.16
CA PRO A 113 10.12 15.34 29.53
C PRO A 113 11.00 14.90 30.68
N ARG A 114 10.48 14.05 31.59
CA ARG A 114 11.35 13.52 32.65
C ARG A 114 12.47 12.67 32.01
N PRO A 115 13.69 12.61 32.57
CA PRO A 115 14.79 11.84 31.96
C PRO A 115 14.43 10.40 31.55
N ARG A 116 13.62 9.70 32.36
CA ARG A 116 13.14 8.34 32.06
C ARG A 116 12.18 8.25 30.85
N GLU A 117 11.55 9.36 30.48
CA GLU A 117 10.58 9.46 29.39
C GLU A 117 11.26 9.63 28.03
N LEU A 118 12.55 9.97 28.03
CA LEU A 118 13.43 9.94 26.87
C LEU A 118 13.86 8.51 26.49
N PHE A 119 13.41 7.50 27.24
CA PHE A 119 13.64 6.09 26.93
C PHE A 119 12.30 5.41 26.58
N ARG A 120 12.28 4.63 25.49
CA ARG A 120 11.09 3.90 25.04
C ARG A 120 11.42 2.44 24.79
N TYR A 121 10.57 1.53 25.28
CA TYR A 121 10.61 0.12 24.90
C TYR A 121 9.78 -0.09 23.64
N ILE A 122 10.39 -0.64 22.60
CA ILE A 122 9.73 -1.03 21.36
C ILE A 122 9.73 -2.56 21.27
N PRO A 123 8.57 -3.22 21.39
CA PRO A 123 8.43 -4.64 21.11
C PRO A 123 8.84 -4.95 19.67
N THR A 124 9.55 -6.06 19.44
CA THR A 124 9.90 -6.54 18.09
C THR A 124 8.67 -6.94 17.26
N THR A 125 7.50 -7.00 17.90
CA THR A 125 6.19 -7.29 17.30
C THR A 125 5.32 -6.05 17.15
N GLU A 126 5.84 -4.85 17.40
CA GLU A 126 5.11 -3.59 17.24
C GLU A 126 5.46 -2.95 15.90
N TYR A 127 4.46 -2.41 15.20
CA TYR A 127 4.69 -1.59 14.02
C TYR A 127 5.21 -0.21 14.44
N ILE A 128 6.36 0.20 13.91
CA ILE A 128 6.92 1.53 14.19
C ILE A 128 6.19 2.55 13.32
N GLN A 129 5.20 3.22 13.92
CA GLN A 129 4.52 4.33 13.28
C GLN A 129 5.43 5.56 13.25
N ARG A 130 5.65 6.10 12.06
CA ARG A 130 6.39 7.33 11.85
C ARG A 130 5.57 8.52 12.39
N PRO A 131 6.16 9.40 13.24
CA PRO A 131 5.52 10.65 13.63
C PRO A 131 5.24 11.55 12.42
N LEU A 132 4.17 12.36 12.49
CA LEU A 132 3.88 13.32 11.42
C LEU A 132 4.83 14.51 11.52
N TYR A 133 5.42 14.90 10.39
CA TYR A 133 6.36 16.01 10.35
C TYR A 133 5.61 17.33 10.12
N LEU A 134 5.66 18.25 11.09
CA LEU A 134 4.87 19.49 11.10
C LEU A 134 5.71 20.76 11.12
N LEU A 135 7.02 20.67 10.87
CA LEU A 135 7.89 21.84 10.76
C LEU A 135 7.78 22.52 9.40
N LYS A 136 7.82 23.85 9.40
CA LYS A 136 7.97 24.63 8.17
C LYS A 136 9.30 24.30 7.50
N ASN A 137 9.23 23.79 6.28
CA ASN A 137 10.43 23.47 5.50
C ASN A 137 10.58 24.41 4.30
N THR A 138 11.82 24.79 3.97
CA THR A 138 12.13 25.68 2.83
C THR A 138 11.68 25.11 1.49
N VAL A 139 11.61 23.78 1.34
CA VAL A 139 11.14 23.14 0.10
C VAL A 139 9.67 23.41 -0.20
N SER A 140 8.88 23.80 0.81
CA SER A 140 7.44 24.11 0.68
C SER A 140 7.17 25.17 -0.37
N ALA A 141 8.05 26.18 -0.49
CA ALA A 141 7.92 27.25 -1.47
C ALA A 141 8.09 26.77 -2.93
N SER A 142 8.76 25.63 -3.12
CA SER A 142 8.97 25.00 -4.42
C SER A 142 8.01 23.85 -4.70
N SER A 143 7.02 23.64 -3.83
CA SER A 143 6.05 22.55 -3.98
C SER A 143 5.16 22.77 -5.21
N PRO A 144 4.91 21.73 -6.02
CA PRO A 144 3.87 21.78 -7.06
C PRO A 144 2.44 21.85 -6.48
N LEU A 145 2.28 21.55 -5.18
CA LEU A 145 1.01 21.69 -4.46
C LEU A 145 0.91 23.13 -3.92
N ALA A 146 0.03 23.93 -4.52
CA ALA A 146 -0.02 25.38 -4.31
C ALA A 146 -0.35 25.80 -2.87
N TYR A 147 -0.93 24.90 -2.07
CA TYR A 147 -1.36 25.17 -0.71
C TYR A 147 -0.29 24.90 0.36
N VAL A 148 0.81 24.20 0.02
CA VAL A 148 1.80 23.75 1.02
C VAL A 148 2.58 24.92 1.63
N SER A 149 2.92 25.93 0.82
CA SER A 149 3.65 27.12 1.29
C SER A 149 2.83 28.01 2.22
N GLY A 150 1.50 27.95 2.11
CA GLY A 150 0.55 28.76 2.89
C GLY A 150 -0.20 27.95 3.95
N TYR A 151 0.29 26.75 4.29
CA TYR A 151 -0.41 25.88 5.23
C TYR A 151 -0.48 26.52 6.62
N ASP A 152 -1.68 26.59 7.18
CA ASP A 152 -1.91 27.13 8.52
C ASP A 152 -2.02 26.00 9.54
N PHE A 153 -1.06 25.94 10.46
CA PHE A 153 -1.04 25.00 11.57
C PHE A 153 -2.05 25.38 12.68
N ALA A 154 -2.50 26.64 12.69
CA ALA A 154 -3.39 27.18 13.70
C ALA A 154 -4.86 26.86 13.38
N GLY A 155 -5.28 25.60 13.50
CA GLY A 155 -6.72 25.36 13.35
C GLY A 155 -7.18 23.93 13.29
N GLY A 156 -7.27 23.29 14.45
CA GLY A 156 -8.20 22.19 14.67
C GLY A 156 -7.80 21.31 15.83
N SER A 157 -8.65 21.22 16.85
CA SER A 157 -8.66 20.06 17.74
C SER A 157 -9.56 18.98 17.15
N GLY A 158 -9.31 17.71 17.49
CA GLY A 158 -10.08 16.57 17.01
C GLY A 158 -9.76 16.17 15.57
N TYR A 159 -10.73 15.53 14.91
CA TYR A 159 -10.52 14.82 13.64
C TYR A 159 -9.98 15.73 12.52
N LEU A 160 -10.52 16.94 12.37
CA LEU A 160 -10.10 17.86 11.31
C LEU A 160 -8.66 18.34 11.48
N GLY A 161 -8.22 18.58 12.72
CA GLY A 161 -6.83 18.94 13.03
C GLY A 161 -5.87 17.82 12.66
N GLN A 162 -6.18 16.59 13.08
CA GLN A 162 -5.40 15.40 12.73
C GLN A 162 -5.31 15.21 11.21
N LEU A 163 -6.44 15.33 10.50
CA LEU A 163 -6.50 15.19 9.06
C LEU A 163 -5.66 16.25 8.34
N ARG A 164 -5.66 17.48 8.85
CA ARG A 164 -4.81 18.56 8.34
C ARG A 164 -3.32 18.29 8.56
N ALA A 165 -2.94 17.81 9.75
CA ALA A 165 -1.58 17.39 10.04
C ALA A 165 -1.10 16.28 9.09
N GLU A 166 -1.94 15.25 8.85
CA GLU A 166 -1.65 14.17 7.89
C GLU A 166 -1.47 14.72 6.47
N ILE A 167 -2.37 15.61 6.01
CA ILE A 167 -2.28 16.26 4.70
C ILE A 167 -1.00 17.05 4.55
N TYR A 168 -0.61 17.83 5.57
CA TYR A 168 0.62 18.61 5.51
C TYR A 168 1.85 17.72 5.39
N SER A 169 1.97 16.73 6.29
CA SER A 169 3.10 15.80 6.31
C SER A 169 3.21 15.03 4.99
N GLU A 170 2.11 14.51 4.45
CA GLU A 170 2.11 13.81 3.15
C GLU A 170 2.36 14.75 1.96
N SER A 171 1.91 16.01 2.01
CA SER A 171 2.20 16.99 0.96
C SER A 171 3.68 17.39 0.93
N LEU A 172 4.32 17.52 2.10
CA LEU A 172 5.76 17.71 2.17
C LEU A 172 6.52 16.49 1.63
N ARG A 173 6.11 15.29 2.05
CA ARG A 173 6.69 14.03 1.56
C ARG A 173 6.65 13.94 0.04
N PHE A 174 5.49 14.24 -0.55
CA PHE A 174 5.35 14.33 -2.00
C PHE A 174 6.30 15.35 -2.60
N THR A 175 6.43 16.53 -1.98
CA THR A 175 7.32 17.60 -2.46
C THR A 175 8.77 17.14 -2.55
N PHE A 176 9.28 16.43 -1.52
CA PHE A 176 10.62 15.85 -1.52
C PHE A 176 10.77 14.77 -2.60
N ALA A 177 9.84 13.82 -2.66
CA ALA A 177 9.87 12.72 -3.63
C ALA A 177 9.81 13.23 -5.08
N TYR A 178 8.90 14.17 -5.36
CA TYR A 178 8.74 14.79 -6.68
C TYR A 178 9.98 15.57 -7.11
N ARG A 179 10.60 16.34 -6.20
CA ARG A 179 11.84 17.07 -6.52
C ARG A 179 12.98 16.17 -6.96
N LYS A 180 13.12 14.99 -6.32
CA LYS A 180 14.13 13.99 -6.68
C LYS A 180 13.91 13.42 -8.08
N ARG A 181 12.68 13.51 -8.61
CA ARG A 181 12.28 12.80 -9.84
C ARG A 181 11.84 13.63 -11.02
N ARG A 182 11.39 14.87 -10.82
CA ARG A 182 10.83 15.71 -11.89
C ARG A 182 11.72 15.84 -13.13
N GLY A 183 13.04 15.70 -12.97
CA GLY A 183 14.00 15.78 -14.08
C GLY A 183 14.15 14.50 -14.91
N ILE A 184 13.61 13.37 -14.45
CA ILE A 184 13.73 12.05 -15.09
C ILE A 184 12.37 11.42 -15.44
N LEU A 185 11.26 12.13 -15.21
CA LEU A 185 9.93 11.65 -15.59
C LEU A 185 9.81 11.59 -17.12
N SER A 186 9.24 10.51 -17.64
CA SER A 186 8.78 10.47 -19.03
C SER A 186 7.66 11.49 -19.26
N ARG A 187 7.37 11.80 -20.53
CA ARG A 187 6.28 12.70 -20.89
C ARG A 187 4.93 12.22 -20.34
N SER A 188 4.62 10.93 -20.51
CA SER A 188 3.37 10.32 -20.04
C SER A 188 3.23 10.37 -18.52
N GLU A 189 4.32 10.11 -17.79
CA GLU A 189 4.31 10.24 -16.33
C GLU A 189 4.13 11.71 -15.92
N SER A 190 4.83 12.65 -16.56
CA SER A 190 4.68 14.07 -16.25
C SER A 190 3.24 14.57 -16.46
N GLU A 191 2.56 14.10 -17.50
CA GLU A 191 1.15 14.42 -17.77
C GLU A 191 0.23 13.80 -16.68
N ASP A 192 0.44 12.54 -16.29
CA ASP A 192 -0.34 11.87 -15.22
C ASP A 192 -0.12 12.53 -13.84
N PHE A 193 1.13 12.89 -13.50
CA PHE A 193 1.45 13.66 -12.29
C PHE A 193 0.76 15.03 -12.31
N GLY A 194 0.76 15.73 -13.45
CA GLY A 194 0.07 17.01 -13.61
C GLY A 194 -1.42 16.92 -13.27
N ILE A 195 -2.12 15.92 -13.81
CA ILE A 195 -3.53 15.67 -13.53
C ILE A 195 -3.77 15.41 -12.03
N LYS A 196 -2.92 14.58 -11.39
CA LYS A 196 -3.05 14.27 -9.96
C LYS A 196 -2.74 15.48 -9.07
N ILE A 197 -1.76 16.31 -9.43
CA ILE A 197 -1.44 17.57 -8.73
C ILE A 197 -2.62 18.53 -8.82
N ASP A 198 -3.19 18.72 -10.00
CA ASP A 198 -4.36 19.59 -10.21
C ASP A 198 -5.57 19.09 -9.41
N ARG A 199 -5.77 17.77 -9.37
CA ARG A 199 -6.80 17.15 -8.54
C ARG A 199 -6.60 17.43 -7.06
N CYS A 200 -5.39 17.29 -6.53
CA CYS A 200 -5.07 17.60 -5.13
C CYS A 200 -5.33 19.08 -4.82
N ASN A 201 -4.88 19.99 -5.70
CA ASN A 201 -5.12 21.41 -5.56
C ASN A 201 -6.62 21.76 -5.56
N HIS A 202 -7.42 21.09 -6.41
CA HIS A 202 -8.87 21.25 -6.44
C HIS A 202 -9.53 20.75 -5.15
N LEU A 203 -9.18 19.55 -4.68
CA LEU A 203 -9.74 18.94 -3.46
C LEU A 203 -9.42 19.77 -2.20
N TYR A 204 -8.24 20.38 -2.15
CA TYR A 204 -7.90 21.31 -1.07
C TYR A 204 -8.83 22.54 -1.08
N ARG A 205 -9.05 23.15 -2.26
CA ARG A 205 -9.93 24.33 -2.39
C ARG A 205 -11.39 24.01 -2.10
N SER A 206 -11.86 22.81 -2.41
CA SER A 206 -13.23 22.38 -2.13
C SER A 206 -13.45 21.95 -0.67
N GLY A 207 -12.38 21.78 0.12
CA GLY A 207 -12.44 21.32 1.51
C GLY A 207 -12.69 19.82 1.66
N ASP A 208 -12.56 19.02 0.58
CA ASP A 208 -12.66 17.56 0.64
C ASP A 208 -11.32 16.96 1.09
N TYR A 209 -11.01 17.18 2.37
CA TYR A 209 -9.73 16.83 2.98
C TYR A 209 -9.48 15.31 3.04
N TYR A 210 -10.52 14.50 3.22
CA TYR A 210 -10.34 13.04 3.27
C TYR A 210 -9.96 12.50 1.90
N THR A 211 -10.68 12.91 0.85
CA THR A 211 -10.33 12.51 -0.52
C THR A 211 -8.98 13.10 -0.93
N LEU A 212 -8.67 14.32 -0.50
CA LEU A 212 -7.34 14.92 -0.69
C LEU A 212 -6.24 14.03 -0.09
N LEU A 213 -6.36 13.62 1.18
CA LEU A 213 -5.36 12.77 1.82
C LEU A 213 -5.14 11.48 1.03
N LEU A 214 -6.20 10.83 0.54
CA LEU A 214 -6.03 9.60 -0.24
C LEU A 214 -5.33 9.83 -1.59
N ASN A 215 -5.63 10.94 -2.26
CA ASN A 215 -4.92 11.31 -3.49
C ASN A 215 -3.46 11.66 -3.21
N LEU A 216 -3.17 12.28 -2.06
CA LEU A 216 -1.82 12.57 -1.61
C LEU A 216 -1.03 11.29 -1.33
N ILE A 217 -1.59 10.34 -0.59
CA ILE A 217 -0.93 9.06 -0.34
C ILE A 217 -0.63 8.38 -1.68
N GLY A 218 -1.59 8.34 -2.62
CA GLY A 218 -1.39 7.76 -3.95
C GLY A 218 -0.25 8.42 -4.74
N ILE A 219 -0.24 9.75 -4.84
CA ILE A 219 0.79 10.46 -5.61
C ILE A 219 2.17 10.42 -4.92
N VAL A 220 2.22 10.29 -3.58
CA VAL A 220 3.45 10.01 -2.83
C VAL A 220 3.98 8.63 -3.17
N GLU A 221 3.13 7.60 -3.16
CA GLU A 221 3.54 6.23 -3.52
C GLU A 221 4.09 6.19 -4.94
N ASP A 222 3.43 6.87 -5.87
CA ASP A 222 3.92 6.99 -7.24
C ASP A 222 5.28 7.67 -7.29
N ALA A 223 5.44 8.80 -6.58
CA ALA A 223 6.69 9.57 -6.57
C ALA A 223 7.84 8.82 -5.88
N GLU A 224 7.60 8.09 -4.81
CA GLU A 224 8.69 7.45 -4.06
C GLU A 224 9.15 6.13 -4.65
N THR A 225 8.29 5.43 -5.39
CA THR A 225 8.57 4.02 -5.70
C THR A 225 8.56 3.66 -7.17
N MET A 226 7.91 4.45 -8.03
CA MET A 226 7.67 4.02 -9.40
C MET A 226 8.69 4.60 -10.37
N SER A 227 9.83 3.98 -10.61
CA SER A 227 10.68 4.37 -11.74
C SER A 227 11.64 3.26 -12.11
N VAL A 228 11.60 2.79 -13.35
CA VAL A 228 12.70 2.00 -13.92
C VAL A 228 13.27 2.80 -15.07
N GLU A 229 14.54 3.18 -15.00
CA GLU A 229 15.23 3.76 -16.15
C GLU A 229 15.06 2.82 -17.36
N ASN A 230 14.68 3.36 -18.51
CA ASN A 230 14.43 2.59 -19.75
C ASN A 230 13.24 1.62 -19.67
N GLN A 231 12.17 2.00 -18.96
CA GLN A 231 10.93 1.22 -18.93
C GLN A 231 10.38 0.98 -20.36
N PRO A 232 9.96 -0.25 -20.71
CA PRO A 232 9.41 -0.53 -22.03
C PRO A 232 8.19 0.35 -22.31
N ALA A 233 8.08 0.86 -23.54
CA ALA A 233 6.97 1.71 -23.96
C ALA A 233 5.60 1.07 -23.68
N PHE A 234 5.51 -0.25 -23.83
CA PHE A 234 4.33 -1.04 -23.50
C PHE A 234 3.82 -0.76 -22.07
N VAL A 235 4.71 -0.79 -21.08
CA VAL A 235 4.35 -0.62 -19.66
C VAL A 235 3.79 0.77 -19.40
N ASN A 236 4.40 1.81 -19.97
CA ASN A 236 3.90 3.18 -19.84
C ASN A 236 2.54 3.35 -20.52
N ASN A 237 2.34 2.71 -21.67
CA ASN A 237 1.10 2.78 -22.41
C ASN A 237 -0.06 2.02 -21.75
N LEU A 238 0.19 1.16 -20.74
CA LEU A 238 -0.87 0.56 -19.93
C LEU A 238 -1.75 1.62 -19.26
N LEU A 239 -1.14 2.73 -18.80
CA LEU A 239 -1.88 3.84 -18.20
C LEU A 239 -2.76 4.57 -19.21
N VAL A 240 -2.25 4.74 -20.43
CA VAL A 240 -2.97 5.36 -21.53
C VAL A 240 -4.20 4.52 -21.88
N PHE A 241 -4.02 3.22 -22.09
CA PHE A 241 -5.12 2.30 -22.38
C PHE A 241 -6.15 2.26 -21.24
N ARG A 242 -5.67 2.20 -19.98
CA ARG A 242 -6.53 2.28 -18.79
C ARG A 242 -7.40 3.53 -18.78
N ASN A 243 -6.83 4.69 -19.13
CA ASN A 243 -7.58 5.95 -19.15
C ASN A 243 -8.65 5.93 -20.26
N HIS A 244 -8.35 5.40 -21.45
CA HIS A 244 -9.37 5.21 -22.49
C HIS A 244 -10.50 4.25 -22.07
N LEU A 245 -10.22 3.23 -21.26
CA LEU A 245 -11.29 2.37 -20.72
C LEU A 245 -12.20 3.11 -19.74
N ARG A 246 -11.67 4.05 -18.95
CA ARG A 246 -12.47 4.92 -18.08
C ARG A 246 -13.34 5.86 -18.91
N GLU A 247 -12.75 6.49 -19.92
CA GLU A 247 -13.48 7.35 -20.86
C GLU A 247 -14.57 6.57 -21.63
N LEU A 248 -14.30 5.31 -21.98
CA LEU A 248 -15.29 4.44 -22.62
C LEU A 248 -16.52 4.24 -21.73
N LEU A 249 -16.35 4.00 -20.43
CA LEU A 249 -17.46 3.83 -19.48
C LEU A 249 -18.35 5.09 -19.37
N GLU A 250 -17.79 6.27 -19.63
CA GLU A 250 -18.49 7.56 -19.63
C GLU A 250 -18.94 8.00 -21.03
N SER A 251 -18.67 7.20 -22.06
CA SER A 251 -18.88 7.59 -23.44
C SER A 251 -20.34 7.47 -23.89
N PRO A 252 -20.75 8.24 -24.92
CA PRO A 252 -22.06 8.08 -25.56
C PRO A 252 -22.29 6.68 -26.15
N VAL A 253 -21.22 5.98 -26.57
CA VAL A 253 -21.31 4.62 -27.12
C VAL A 253 -21.75 3.66 -26.01
N TYR A 254 -21.16 3.78 -24.84
CA TYR A 254 -21.48 2.93 -23.70
C TYR A 254 -22.86 3.24 -23.12
N GLU A 255 -23.26 4.52 -23.08
CA GLU A 255 -24.61 4.91 -22.70
C GLU A 255 -25.68 4.28 -23.61
N LYS A 256 -25.46 4.29 -24.93
CA LYS A 256 -26.34 3.62 -25.89
C LYS A 256 -26.38 2.10 -25.69
N PHE A 257 -25.26 1.49 -25.35
CA PHE A 257 -25.20 0.06 -25.04
C PHE A 257 -26.02 -0.26 -23.78
N ASN A 258 -25.88 0.53 -22.72
CA ASN A 258 -26.69 0.40 -21.49
C ASN A 258 -28.20 0.53 -21.75
N ARG A 259 -28.60 1.35 -22.74
CA ARG A 259 -30.00 1.47 -23.19
C ARG A 259 -30.45 0.38 -24.17
N GLY A 260 -29.56 -0.53 -24.58
CA GLY A 260 -29.84 -1.57 -25.56
C GLY A 260 -29.96 -1.06 -27.01
N GLU A 261 -29.55 0.18 -27.29
CA GLU A 261 -29.60 0.80 -28.63
C GLU A 261 -28.48 0.31 -29.55
N VAL A 262 -27.36 -0.14 -28.98
CA VAL A 262 -26.26 -0.78 -29.71
C VAL A 262 -25.91 -2.10 -29.06
N LYS A 263 -25.30 -3.00 -29.83
CA LYS A 263 -24.87 -4.32 -29.34
C LYS A 263 -23.50 -4.25 -28.68
N TYR A 264 -23.15 -5.29 -27.92
CA TYR A 264 -21.87 -5.40 -27.22
C TYR A 264 -20.67 -5.40 -28.17
N GLU A 265 -20.82 -5.87 -29.42
CA GLU A 265 -19.76 -5.86 -30.43
C GLU A 265 -19.27 -4.44 -30.74
N THR A 266 -20.14 -3.42 -30.61
CA THR A 266 -19.75 -2.02 -30.78
C THR A 266 -18.80 -1.57 -29.66
N VAL A 267 -19.04 -2.02 -28.42
CA VAL A 267 -18.16 -1.74 -27.27
C VAL A 267 -16.82 -2.45 -27.46
N PHE A 268 -16.83 -3.70 -27.94
CA PHE A 268 -15.61 -4.44 -28.25
C PHE A 268 -14.78 -3.76 -29.33
N ALA A 269 -15.40 -3.27 -30.40
CA ALA A 269 -14.68 -2.59 -31.48
C ALA A 269 -13.92 -1.36 -30.96
N GLU A 270 -14.50 -0.58 -30.04
CA GLU A 270 -13.80 0.55 -29.41
C GLU A 270 -12.61 0.07 -28.55
N MET A 271 -12.81 -0.96 -27.72
CA MET A 271 -11.74 -1.53 -26.91
C MET A 271 -10.58 -2.10 -27.75
N GLU A 272 -10.89 -2.85 -28.81
CA GLU A 272 -9.92 -3.43 -29.74
C GLU A 272 -9.15 -2.33 -30.49
N ARG A 273 -9.83 -1.24 -30.87
CA ARG A 273 -9.20 -0.05 -31.47
C ARG A 273 -8.20 0.59 -30.51
N HIS A 274 -8.57 0.72 -29.23
CA HIS A 274 -7.67 1.25 -28.20
C HIS A 274 -6.49 0.31 -27.91
N LEU A 275 -6.71 -1.00 -27.81
CA LEU A 275 -5.65 -2.00 -27.65
C LEU A 275 -4.62 -1.96 -28.78
N SER A 276 -5.08 -1.89 -30.03
CA SER A 276 -4.19 -1.81 -31.19
C SER A 276 -3.43 -0.49 -31.23
N ARG A 277 -4.11 0.63 -30.97
CA ARG A 277 -3.48 1.97 -31.03
C ARG A 277 -2.49 2.22 -29.90
N ASP A 278 -2.85 1.84 -28.67
CA ASP A 278 -2.11 2.23 -27.48
C ASP A 278 -1.02 1.18 -27.13
N LEU A 279 -1.30 -0.11 -27.37
CA LEU A 279 -0.45 -1.22 -26.92
C LEU A 279 0.09 -2.10 -28.06
N ASP A 280 -0.25 -1.81 -29.31
CA ASP A 280 0.08 -2.66 -30.48
C ASP A 280 -0.44 -4.11 -30.34
N ILE A 281 -1.52 -4.31 -29.58
CA ILE A 281 -2.16 -5.61 -29.40
C ILE A 281 -3.29 -5.76 -30.40
N THR A 282 -3.13 -6.67 -31.36
CA THR A 282 -4.20 -7.08 -32.28
C THR A 282 -4.91 -8.32 -31.74
N ILE A 283 -6.13 -8.14 -31.24
CA ILE A 283 -6.92 -9.21 -30.63
C ILE A 283 -8.39 -9.07 -31.02
N SER A 284 -9.09 -10.20 -31.20
CA SER A 284 -10.56 -10.23 -31.28
C SER A 284 -11.12 -10.70 -29.94
N LEU A 285 -11.77 -9.81 -29.19
CA LEU A 285 -12.32 -10.08 -27.87
C LEU A 285 -13.40 -11.17 -27.93
N GLY A 286 -14.34 -11.08 -28.88
CA GLY A 286 -15.37 -12.09 -29.09
C GLY A 286 -14.82 -13.49 -29.43
N GLY A 287 -13.67 -13.54 -30.11
CA GLY A 287 -13.00 -14.77 -30.54
C GLY A 287 -12.05 -15.40 -29.52
N GLN A 288 -11.94 -14.84 -28.30
CA GLN A 288 -10.98 -15.35 -27.33
C GLN A 288 -11.29 -16.78 -26.88
N LYS A 289 -10.23 -17.60 -26.86
CA LYS A 289 -10.20 -18.94 -26.27
C LYS A 289 -10.13 -18.84 -24.74
N ALA A 290 -10.43 -19.96 -24.08
CA ALA A 290 -10.25 -20.07 -22.64
C ALA A 290 -8.81 -19.69 -22.23
N PRO A 291 -8.62 -19.03 -21.07
CA PRO A 291 -7.30 -18.56 -20.62
C PRO A 291 -6.30 -19.68 -20.31
N ARG A 292 -6.74 -20.95 -20.22
CA ARG A 292 -5.88 -22.08 -19.83
C ARG A 292 -5.86 -23.15 -20.91
N GLU A 293 -4.66 -23.53 -21.32
CA GLU A 293 -4.41 -24.75 -22.10
C GLU A 293 -3.72 -25.78 -21.19
N PHE A 294 -4.51 -26.71 -20.64
CA PHE A 294 -4.01 -27.74 -19.72
C PHE A 294 -3.08 -28.77 -20.39
N THR A 295 -2.92 -28.69 -21.71
CA THR A 295 -2.03 -29.54 -22.48
C THR A 295 -0.62 -28.96 -22.63
N ASN A 296 -0.37 -27.70 -22.26
CA ASN A 296 0.97 -27.10 -22.31
C ASN A 296 1.71 -27.34 -20.97
N PRO A 297 2.84 -28.10 -20.97
CA PRO A 297 3.67 -28.33 -19.78
C PRO A 297 4.23 -27.06 -19.13
N GLU A 298 4.47 -25.98 -19.89
CA GLU A 298 5.05 -24.72 -19.39
C GLU A 298 4.13 -24.05 -18.35
N ASN A 299 2.81 -24.20 -18.51
CA ASN A 299 1.83 -23.72 -17.55
C ASN A 299 1.96 -24.40 -16.17
N TYR A 300 2.51 -25.61 -16.12
CA TYR A 300 2.75 -26.34 -14.87
C TYR A 300 4.05 -25.92 -14.20
N SER A 301 5.11 -25.65 -14.97
CA SER A 301 6.37 -25.14 -14.41
C SER A 301 6.22 -23.74 -13.83
N GLU A 302 5.54 -22.82 -14.51
CA GLU A 302 5.27 -21.48 -14.01
C GLU A 302 4.40 -21.51 -12.74
N ARG A 303 3.40 -22.40 -12.72
CA ARG A 303 2.59 -22.61 -11.53
C ARG A 303 3.41 -23.17 -10.38
N ALA A 304 4.32 -24.10 -10.63
CA ALA A 304 5.21 -24.64 -9.61
C ALA A 304 6.13 -23.56 -9.04
N GLU A 305 6.67 -22.69 -9.90
CA GLU A 305 7.47 -21.53 -9.48
C GLU A 305 6.66 -20.54 -8.63
N TRP A 306 5.42 -20.24 -9.02
CA TRP A 306 4.52 -19.44 -8.20
C TRP A 306 4.28 -20.09 -6.82
N GLN A 307 3.97 -21.39 -6.79
CA GLN A 307 3.77 -22.10 -5.51
C GLN A 307 5.03 -22.10 -4.65
N PHE A 308 6.22 -22.16 -5.25
CA PHE A 308 7.48 -22.04 -4.53
C PHE A 308 7.55 -20.71 -3.77
N TRP A 309 7.35 -19.57 -4.44
CA TRP A 309 7.42 -18.25 -3.78
C TRP A 309 6.31 -18.01 -2.75
N LYS A 310 5.18 -18.70 -2.85
CA LYS A 310 4.17 -18.72 -1.77
C LYS A 310 4.69 -19.41 -0.52
N SER A 311 5.38 -20.53 -0.71
CA SER A 311 5.91 -21.34 0.38
C SER A 311 7.16 -20.78 1.04
N THR A 312 7.79 -19.74 0.45
CA THR A 312 8.96 -19.08 1.04
C THR A 312 8.62 -18.04 2.09
N ALA A 313 7.37 -17.54 2.13
CA ALA A 313 6.97 -16.52 3.10
C ALA A 313 6.96 -17.11 4.51
N ASP A 314 7.79 -16.55 5.39
CA ASP A 314 7.88 -17.00 6.78
C ASP A 314 6.81 -16.35 7.67
N ARG A 315 6.61 -16.92 8.87
CA ARG A 315 5.61 -16.41 9.82
C ARG A 315 5.90 -14.97 10.28
N LYS A 316 7.18 -14.60 10.40
CA LYS A 316 7.62 -13.28 10.88
C LYS A 316 7.32 -12.21 9.83
N GLU A 317 7.61 -12.49 8.57
CA GLU A 317 7.34 -11.64 7.40
C GLU A 317 5.84 -11.40 7.23
N ILE A 318 5.03 -12.47 7.28
CA ILE A 318 3.58 -12.36 7.25
C ILE A 318 3.06 -11.51 8.42
N MET A 319 3.61 -11.71 9.63
CA MET A 319 3.23 -10.90 10.78
C MET A 319 3.60 -9.43 10.61
N GLN A 320 4.77 -9.11 10.06
CA GLN A 320 5.15 -7.73 9.76
C GLN A 320 4.17 -7.07 8.78
N LEU A 321 3.78 -7.77 7.72
CA LEU A 321 2.78 -7.27 6.77
C LEU A 321 1.40 -7.07 7.43
N LEU A 322 1.00 -7.97 8.33
CA LEU A 322 -0.26 -7.83 9.09
C LEU A 322 -0.21 -6.66 10.07
N LEU A 323 0.92 -6.44 10.74
CA LEU A 323 1.12 -5.30 11.63
C LEU A 323 1.04 -3.99 10.85
N TYR A 324 1.70 -3.92 9.69
CA TYR A 324 1.54 -2.78 8.78
C TYR A 324 0.07 -2.51 8.46
N ALA A 325 -0.65 -3.55 8.05
CA ALA A 325 -2.07 -3.44 7.69
C ALA A 325 -2.99 -3.06 8.87
N GLN A 326 -2.56 -3.33 10.10
CA GLN A 326 -3.30 -3.02 11.34
C GLN A 326 -3.03 -1.62 11.88
N TYR A 327 -1.85 -1.05 11.61
CA TYR A 327 -1.35 0.11 12.34
C TYR A 327 -0.87 1.26 11.44
N ASP A 328 -0.50 1.04 10.17
CA ASP A 328 -0.12 2.13 9.28
C ASP A 328 -1.36 2.97 8.93
N GLY A 329 -1.33 4.24 9.33
CA GLY A 329 -2.44 5.18 9.13
C GLY A 329 -2.82 5.36 7.65
N ARG A 330 -1.85 5.37 6.73
CA ARG A 330 -2.11 5.55 5.30
C ARG A 330 -2.88 4.35 4.75
N TYR A 331 -2.47 3.15 5.16
CA TYR A 331 -3.16 1.92 4.80
C TYR A 331 -4.59 1.87 5.37
N LEU A 332 -4.77 2.18 6.65
CA LEU A 332 -6.10 2.21 7.28
C LEU A 332 -7.03 3.25 6.65
N ARG A 333 -6.53 4.44 6.30
CA ARG A 333 -7.28 5.47 5.55
C ARG A 333 -7.70 4.95 4.18
N SER A 334 -6.77 4.34 3.45
CA SER A 334 -7.04 3.81 2.11
C SER A 334 -8.09 2.69 2.12
N SER A 335 -8.00 1.76 3.07
CA SER A 335 -8.92 0.63 3.20
C SER A 335 -10.29 1.02 3.75
N ALA A 336 -10.38 2.11 4.53
CA ALA A 336 -11.66 2.64 5.01
C ALA A 336 -12.56 3.23 3.90
N LYS A 337 -11.99 3.60 2.74
CA LYS A 337 -12.78 4.07 1.59
C LYS A 337 -13.35 2.88 0.81
N THR A 338 -14.34 2.19 1.37
CA THR A 338 -15.15 1.25 0.60
C THR A 338 -16.26 2.03 -0.11
N SER A 339 -16.15 2.20 -1.44
CA SER A 339 -17.31 2.62 -2.24
C SER A 339 -18.28 1.46 -2.39
N VAL A 340 -19.57 1.75 -2.53
CA VAL A 340 -20.54 0.71 -2.91
C VAL A 340 -20.19 0.21 -4.31
N LYS A 341 -20.35 -1.09 -4.56
CA LYS A 341 -20.12 -1.69 -5.88
C LYS A 341 -20.88 -0.87 -6.94
N ASN A 342 -20.20 -0.50 -8.02
CA ASN A 342 -20.72 0.31 -9.13
C ASN A 342 -20.93 1.82 -8.89
N GLU A 343 -20.64 2.38 -7.72
CA GLU A 343 -20.66 3.84 -7.53
C GLU A 343 -19.37 4.53 -8.03
N ASP A 344 -18.21 3.85 -7.92
CA ASP A 344 -16.95 4.27 -8.56
C ASP A 344 -16.75 3.48 -9.86
N ILE A 345 -17.39 3.97 -10.93
CA ILE A 345 -17.37 3.38 -12.27
C ILE A 345 -15.93 3.32 -12.81
N GLY A 346 -15.13 4.38 -12.61
CA GLY A 346 -13.76 4.48 -13.11
C GLY A 346 -12.69 3.78 -12.26
N LEU A 347 -13.07 3.17 -11.13
CA LEU A 347 -12.15 2.61 -10.14
C LEU A 347 -11.02 3.59 -9.76
N GLN A 348 -11.36 4.85 -9.49
CA GLN A 348 -10.34 5.86 -9.21
C GLN A 348 -9.66 5.65 -7.84
N ASN A 349 -10.36 5.05 -6.87
CA ASN A 349 -9.89 4.99 -5.47
C ASN A 349 -9.47 3.59 -4.99
N HIS A 350 -9.46 2.57 -5.84
CA HIS A 350 -9.48 1.16 -5.39
C HIS A 350 -8.13 0.43 -5.39
N ASN A 351 -7.06 1.06 -5.89
CA ASN A 351 -5.74 0.39 -5.97
C ASN A 351 -4.83 0.73 -4.79
N LEU A 352 -5.11 1.80 -4.06
CA LEU A 352 -4.18 2.36 -3.09
C LEU A 352 -3.81 1.37 -1.97
N PRO A 353 -4.75 0.61 -1.35
CA PRO A 353 -4.40 -0.40 -0.37
C PRO A 353 -3.44 -1.46 -0.93
N MET A 354 -3.63 -1.87 -2.18
CA MET A 354 -2.77 -2.86 -2.84
C MET A 354 -1.36 -2.34 -3.13
N ILE A 355 -1.25 -1.10 -3.60
CA ILE A 355 0.05 -0.44 -3.84
C ILE A 355 0.84 -0.39 -2.53
N LEU A 356 0.18 0.05 -1.46
CA LEU A 356 0.76 0.16 -0.11
C LEU A 356 1.23 -1.19 0.43
N LEU A 357 0.40 -2.23 0.31
CA LEU A 357 0.79 -3.59 0.73
C LEU A 357 1.92 -4.16 -0.09
N PHE A 358 1.93 -3.93 -1.40
CA PHE A 358 3.00 -4.43 -2.25
C PHE A 358 4.32 -3.74 -1.96
N ARG A 359 4.31 -2.43 -1.71
CA ARG A 359 5.49 -1.72 -1.25
C ARG A 359 6.01 -2.29 0.07
N GLU A 360 5.13 -2.48 1.05
CA GLU A 360 5.56 -3.03 2.33
C GLU A 360 6.06 -4.48 2.19
N ALA A 361 5.39 -5.29 1.36
CA ALA A 361 5.82 -6.64 1.07
C ALA A 361 7.20 -6.68 0.40
N MET A 362 7.47 -5.75 -0.50
CA MET A 362 8.79 -5.54 -1.10
C MET A 362 9.81 -5.18 -0.03
N ARG A 363 9.51 -4.25 0.89
CA ARG A 363 10.42 -3.89 1.98
C ARG A 363 10.79 -5.09 2.84
N ILE A 364 9.80 -5.89 3.22
CA ILE A 364 9.97 -7.09 4.05
C ILE A 364 10.82 -8.15 3.33
N ASN A 365 10.55 -8.41 2.04
CA ASN A 365 11.21 -9.46 1.27
C ASN A 365 12.55 -9.05 0.65
N ASN A 366 13.17 -7.97 1.13
CA ASN A 366 14.36 -7.41 0.50
C ASN A 366 14.15 -7.31 -1.02
N GLY A 367 12.93 -6.83 -1.39
CA GLY A 367 12.37 -6.35 -2.67
C GLY A 367 12.59 -7.30 -3.83
N ASN A 368 12.61 -8.57 -3.47
CA ASN A 368 12.25 -9.63 -4.37
C ASN A 368 10.75 -9.53 -4.70
N LYS A 369 10.44 -9.04 -5.89
CA LYS A 369 9.05 -8.90 -6.38
C LYS A 369 8.27 -10.21 -6.37
N LYS A 370 8.90 -11.33 -6.75
CA LYS A 370 8.22 -12.65 -6.77
C LYS A 370 7.87 -13.12 -5.36
N ALA A 371 8.79 -12.94 -4.41
CA ALA A 371 8.54 -13.25 -2.99
C ALA A 371 7.48 -12.32 -2.40
N ALA A 372 7.51 -11.02 -2.70
CA ALA A 372 6.50 -10.07 -2.25
C ALA A 372 5.09 -10.42 -2.75
N VAL A 373 4.93 -10.75 -4.04
CA VAL A 373 3.66 -11.25 -4.60
C VAL A 373 3.24 -12.55 -3.93
N GLY A 374 4.17 -13.49 -3.74
CA GLY A 374 3.92 -14.77 -3.07
C GLY A 374 3.41 -14.59 -1.65
N MET A 375 4.06 -13.72 -0.88
CA MET A 375 3.68 -13.38 0.49
C MET A 375 2.30 -12.73 0.57
N ILE A 376 1.98 -11.79 -0.32
CA ILE A 376 0.65 -11.15 -0.33
C ILE A 376 -0.44 -12.16 -0.66
N ASP A 377 -0.23 -13.00 -1.68
CA ASP A 377 -1.24 -14.00 -2.03
C ASP A 377 -1.48 -14.97 -0.86
N GLU A 378 -0.43 -15.41 -0.19
CA GLU A 378 -0.56 -16.26 1.01
C GLU A 378 -1.24 -15.51 2.17
N ALA A 379 -0.83 -14.27 2.43
CA ALA A 379 -1.38 -13.44 3.49
C ALA A 379 -2.86 -13.09 3.28
N VAL A 380 -3.32 -12.90 2.04
CA VAL A 380 -4.74 -12.68 1.72
C VAL A 380 -5.53 -13.99 1.85
N ARG A 381 -4.94 -15.13 1.49
CA ARG A 381 -5.62 -16.43 1.43
C ARG A 381 -5.85 -17.07 2.81
N ILE A 382 -4.93 -16.89 3.75
CA ILE A 382 -5.03 -17.45 5.12
C ILE A 382 -6.26 -16.90 5.87
N PRO A 383 -6.47 -15.57 6.00
CA PRO A 383 -7.66 -14.99 6.61
C PRO A 383 -8.94 -15.40 5.87
N PHE A 384 -8.92 -15.45 4.55
CA PHE A 384 -10.08 -15.80 3.73
C PHE A 384 -10.59 -17.23 4.00
N SER A 385 -9.67 -18.19 4.14
CA SER A 385 -10.01 -19.57 4.47
C SER A 385 -10.61 -19.67 5.87
N TRP A 386 -10.11 -18.89 6.83
CA TRP A 386 -10.63 -18.83 8.20
C TRP A 386 -12.02 -18.17 8.28
N ILE A 387 -12.23 -17.05 7.58
CA ILE A 387 -13.52 -16.34 7.52
C ILE A 387 -14.61 -17.24 6.90
N LYS A 388 -14.29 -18.00 5.84
CA LYS A 388 -15.24 -18.94 5.21
C LYS A 388 -15.69 -20.10 6.13
N ILE A 389 -14.97 -20.37 7.21
CA ILE A 389 -15.33 -21.39 8.21
C ILE A 389 -16.28 -20.83 9.29
N ILE A 390 -16.35 -19.49 9.43
CA ILE A 390 -17.25 -18.85 10.39
C ILE A 390 -18.66 -18.78 9.78
N PRO A 391 -19.70 -19.33 10.43
CA PRO A 391 -21.08 -19.21 9.97
C PRO A 391 -21.49 -17.74 9.81
N ARG A 392 -22.17 -17.39 8.72
CA ARG A 392 -22.49 -15.99 8.35
C ARG A 392 -23.24 -15.25 9.46
N GLU A 393 -24.14 -15.94 10.15
CA GLU A 393 -24.94 -15.43 11.26
C GLU A 393 -24.12 -15.10 12.53
N LYS A 394 -22.88 -15.63 12.63
CA LYS A 394 -21.95 -15.35 13.73
C LYS A 394 -20.95 -14.26 13.40
N LEU A 395 -20.89 -13.79 12.15
CA LEU A 395 -20.08 -12.64 11.78
C LEU A 395 -20.79 -11.37 12.29
N PRO A 396 -20.14 -10.54 13.12
CA PRO A 396 -20.63 -9.21 13.45
C PRO A 396 -21.09 -8.46 12.21
N ARG A 397 -22.27 -7.82 12.26
CA ARG A 397 -22.82 -6.98 11.18
C ARG A 397 -22.05 -5.68 10.95
N SER A 398 -20.86 -5.51 11.55
CA SER A 398 -20.10 -4.27 11.47
C SER A 398 -19.16 -4.26 10.26
N ILE A 399 -19.05 -3.08 9.65
CA ILE A 399 -18.14 -2.76 8.53
C ILE A 399 -16.68 -3.13 8.84
N ALA A 400 -16.30 -3.21 10.12
CA ALA A 400 -14.97 -3.61 10.56
C ALA A 400 -14.60 -5.07 10.19
N LEU A 401 -15.58 -5.96 10.01
CA LEU A 401 -15.35 -7.32 9.52
C LEU A 401 -15.31 -7.40 7.99
N GLU A 402 -15.94 -6.44 7.32
CA GLU A 402 -15.90 -6.32 5.86
C GLU A 402 -14.52 -5.87 5.35
N ASN A 403 -13.70 -5.32 6.26
CA ASN A 403 -12.33 -4.83 6.02
C ASN A 403 -11.31 -5.68 6.79
N PHE A 404 -11.48 -7.01 6.84
CA PHE A 404 -10.50 -7.88 7.49
C PHE A 404 -9.12 -7.67 6.84
N LEU A 405 -8.31 -6.82 7.46
CA LEU A 405 -6.89 -6.46 7.29
C LEU A 405 -6.27 -6.35 5.90
N LEU A 406 -6.63 -7.14 4.90
CA LEU A 406 -6.07 -7.12 3.56
C LEU A 406 -7.18 -6.97 2.50
N PRO A 407 -7.00 -6.11 1.49
CA PRO A 407 -7.89 -5.94 0.35
C PRO A 407 -8.07 -7.29 -0.35
N GLY A 408 -9.32 -7.70 -0.57
CA GLY A 408 -9.65 -9.00 -1.17
C GLY A 408 -10.53 -9.92 -0.36
N ASN A 409 -10.90 -9.53 0.86
CA ASN A 409 -11.90 -10.28 1.62
C ASN A 409 -13.35 -10.05 1.16
N LYS A 410 -13.57 -9.16 0.18
CA LYS A 410 -14.82 -9.10 -0.59
C LYS A 410 -14.63 -9.82 -1.93
N GLU A 411 -15.33 -10.95 -2.12
CA GLU A 411 -15.59 -11.51 -3.46
C GLU A 411 -16.47 -10.55 -4.31
N ASP A 412 -17.08 -9.53 -3.69
CA ASP A 412 -18.10 -8.66 -4.30
C ASP A 412 -17.88 -7.14 -4.10
N GLY A 413 -16.68 -6.72 -3.67
CA GLY A 413 -16.34 -5.30 -3.49
C GLY A 413 -15.76 -4.67 -4.75
N SER A 414 -15.73 -3.34 -4.79
CA SER A 414 -14.92 -2.57 -5.75
C SER A 414 -13.40 -2.77 -5.56
N ASP A 415 -13.01 -3.43 -4.48
CA ASP A 415 -11.64 -3.80 -4.14
C ASP A 415 -11.21 -5.08 -4.86
N LYS A 416 -10.67 -4.90 -6.08
CA LYS A 416 -10.33 -5.97 -7.04
C LYS A 416 -8.95 -6.58 -6.78
N SER A 417 -8.52 -6.72 -5.53
CA SER A 417 -7.16 -7.13 -5.15
C SER A 417 -6.68 -8.46 -5.78
N ARG A 418 -7.59 -9.39 -6.08
CA ARG A 418 -7.27 -10.64 -6.78
C ARG A 418 -6.75 -10.39 -8.20
N HIS A 419 -7.30 -9.41 -8.92
CA HIS A 419 -6.86 -9.02 -10.26
C HIS A 419 -5.46 -8.42 -10.21
N TRP A 420 -5.23 -7.59 -9.20
CA TRP A 420 -3.94 -6.97 -8.92
C TRP A 420 -2.85 -8.01 -8.61
N ASN A 421 -3.11 -8.92 -7.65
CA ASN A 421 -2.14 -9.94 -7.24
C ASN A 421 -1.90 -11.00 -8.31
N VAL A 422 -2.95 -11.46 -8.98
CA VAL A 422 -2.84 -12.56 -9.95
C VAL A 422 -2.19 -12.05 -11.24
N PHE A 423 -2.72 -11.02 -11.89
CA PHE A 423 -2.19 -10.58 -13.19
C PHE A 423 -0.99 -9.65 -13.04
N GLY A 424 -0.91 -8.85 -11.96
CA GLY A 424 0.34 -8.20 -11.58
C GLY A 424 1.43 -9.24 -11.34
N GLY A 425 1.16 -10.29 -10.57
CA GLY A 425 2.10 -11.39 -10.36
C GLY A 425 2.50 -12.13 -11.63
N ILE A 426 1.55 -12.50 -12.49
CA ILE A 426 1.81 -13.22 -13.74
C ILE A 426 2.80 -12.45 -14.63
N SER A 427 2.74 -11.12 -14.63
CA SER A 427 3.67 -10.29 -15.41
C SER A 427 5.14 -10.48 -15.02
N LEU A 428 5.44 -10.92 -13.79
CA LEU A 428 6.80 -11.22 -13.32
C LEU A 428 7.30 -12.61 -13.74
N TYR A 429 6.39 -13.52 -14.08
CA TYR A 429 6.73 -14.89 -14.50
C TYR A 429 6.75 -15.02 -16.03
N LYS A 430 5.92 -14.22 -16.71
CA LYS A 430 5.82 -14.16 -18.17
C LYS A 430 6.29 -12.79 -18.66
N SER A 431 5.39 -12.01 -19.24
CA SER A 431 5.58 -10.63 -19.65
C SER A 431 4.34 -9.81 -19.32
N PRO A 432 4.44 -8.47 -19.20
CA PRO A 432 3.29 -7.58 -19.09
C PRO A 432 2.25 -7.81 -20.20
N GLU A 433 2.70 -8.03 -21.43
CA GLU A 433 1.91 -8.28 -22.63
C GLU A 433 1.10 -9.58 -22.49
N GLU A 434 1.77 -10.68 -22.17
CA GLU A 434 1.13 -11.98 -22.02
C GLU A 434 0.18 -11.99 -20.82
N SER A 435 0.56 -11.31 -19.73
CA SER A 435 -0.32 -11.15 -18.56
C SER A 435 -1.61 -10.41 -18.91
N LEU A 436 -1.54 -9.31 -19.68
CA LEU A 436 -2.72 -8.59 -20.13
C LEU A 436 -3.61 -9.46 -21.01
N VAL A 437 -3.05 -10.20 -21.97
CA VAL A 437 -3.81 -11.10 -22.84
C VAL A 437 -4.49 -12.20 -22.04
N LEU A 438 -3.80 -12.78 -21.05
CA LEU A 438 -4.38 -13.79 -20.15
C LEU A 438 -5.49 -13.19 -19.27
N GLY A 439 -5.32 -11.96 -18.80
CA GLY A 439 -6.34 -11.17 -18.10
C GLY A 439 -7.59 -11.00 -18.95
N LEU A 440 -7.44 -10.46 -20.17
CA LEU A 440 -8.55 -10.29 -21.11
C LEU A 440 -9.28 -11.61 -21.39
N ARG A 441 -8.56 -12.72 -21.61
CA ARG A 441 -9.18 -14.04 -21.82
C ARG A 441 -9.97 -14.52 -20.60
N ARG A 442 -9.46 -14.25 -19.40
CA ARG A 442 -10.13 -14.61 -18.14
C ARG A 442 -11.41 -13.83 -17.94
N GLU A 443 -11.37 -12.52 -18.12
CA GLU A 443 -12.55 -11.66 -17.92
C GLU A 443 -13.59 -11.88 -19.03
N MET A 444 -13.15 -12.13 -20.27
CA MET A 444 -14.06 -12.51 -21.38
C MET A 444 -14.82 -13.81 -21.10
N ALA A 445 -14.20 -14.77 -20.40
CA ALA A 445 -14.87 -16.01 -20.03
C ALA A 445 -15.98 -15.78 -19.00
N ASP A 446 -15.81 -14.83 -18.08
CA ASP A 446 -16.87 -14.44 -17.14
C ASP A 446 -17.95 -13.63 -17.85
N LEU A 447 -17.59 -12.65 -18.68
CA LEU A 447 -18.55 -11.86 -19.46
C LEU A 447 -19.44 -12.73 -20.36
N ARG A 448 -18.88 -13.76 -20.99
CA ARG A 448 -19.63 -14.71 -21.81
C ARG A 448 -20.62 -15.55 -20.99
N ARG A 449 -20.25 -15.91 -19.75
CA ARG A 449 -21.14 -16.65 -18.84
C ARG A 449 -22.33 -15.78 -18.42
N ASP A 450 -22.11 -14.48 -18.31
CA ASP A 450 -23.10 -13.49 -17.87
C ASP A 450 -23.82 -12.81 -19.05
N GLU A 451 -23.82 -13.48 -20.22
CA GLU A 451 -24.60 -13.15 -21.43
C GLU A 451 -24.41 -11.70 -21.96
N TYR A 452 -23.24 -11.09 -21.73
CA TYR A 452 -22.92 -9.74 -22.20
C TYR A 452 -23.90 -8.67 -21.72
N THR A 453 -24.46 -8.82 -20.52
CA THR A 453 -25.35 -7.80 -19.93
C THR A 453 -24.61 -6.48 -19.69
N PRO A 454 -25.31 -5.34 -19.63
CA PRO A 454 -24.71 -4.04 -19.27
C PRO A 454 -23.89 -4.09 -17.97
N GLU A 455 -24.41 -4.77 -16.96
CA GLU A 455 -23.74 -4.94 -15.67
C GLU A 455 -22.47 -5.79 -15.82
N ALA A 456 -22.52 -6.89 -16.55
CA ALA A 456 -21.36 -7.76 -16.78
C ALA A 456 -20.29 -7.07 -17.62
N MET A 457 -20.68 -6.28 -18.63
CA MET A 457 -19.73 -5.48 -19.43
C MET A 457 -19.05 -4.41 -18.58
N THR A 458 -19.80 -3.78 -17.66
CA THR A 458 -19.25 -2.79 -16.74
C THR A 458 -18.18 -3.44 -15.87
N GLU A 459 -18.46 -4.62 -15.31
CA GLU A 459 -17.49 -5.38 -14.53
C GLU A 459 -16.30 -5.85 -15.38
N PHE A 460 -16.52 -6.30 -16.61
CA PHE A 460 -15.44 -6.68 -17.53
C PHE A 460 -14.44 -5.55 -17.78
N ILE A 461 -14.93 -4.33 -18.04
CA ILE A 461 -14.07 -3.15 -18.25
C ILE A 461 -13.36 -2.78 -16.93
N ARG A 462 -14.07 -2.81 -15.80
CA ARG A 462 -13.51 -2.52 -14.47
C ARG A 462 -12.43 -3.53 -14.07
N ASP A 463 -12.63 -4.81 -14.32
CA ASP A 463 -11.66 -5.88 -14.04
C ASP A 463 -10.44 -5.76 -14.95
N THR A 464 -10.64 -5.35 -16.21
CA THR A 464 -9.54 -5.02 -17.11
C THR A 464 -8.73 -3.83 -16.59
N ILE A 465 -9.39 -2.76 -16.11
CA ILE A 465 -8.72 -1.62 -15.46
C ILE A 465 -7.91 -2.08 -14.23
N ALA A 466 -8.46 -2.97 -13.39
CA ALA A 466 -7.77 -3.51 -12.22
C ALA A 466 -6.54 -4.34 -12.63
N ASN A 467 -6.66 -5.18 -13.66
CA ASN A 467 -5.55 -5.96 -14.23
C ASN A 467 -4.42 -5.03 -14.72
N LEU A 468 -4.75 -3.97 -15.46
CA LEU A 468 -3.79 -2.99 -15.97
C LEU A 468 -3.03 -2.29 -14.83
N ASN A 469 -3.75 -1.86 -13.78
CA ASN A 469 -3.12 -1.23 -12.62
C ASN A 469 -2.19 -2.23 -11.88
N GLY A 470 -2.60 -3.49 -11.72
CA GLY A 470 -1.77 -4.54 -11.14
C GLY A 470 -0.48 -4.77 -11.91
N ILE A 471 -0.58 -4.98 -13.22
CA ILE A 471 0.57 -5.17 -14.10
C ILE A 471 1.50 -3.96 -14.02
N TYR A 472 0.94 -2.76 -14.18
CA TYR A 472 1.72 -1.53 -14.14
C TYR A 472 2.47 -1.39 -12.81
N HIS A 473 1.78 -1.33 -11.67
CA HIS A 473 2.43 -1.08 -10.38
C HIS A 473 3.45 -2.17 -9.98
N VAL A 474 3.17 -3.45 -10.25
CA VAL A 474 4.11 -4.53 -9.95
C VAL A 474 5.39 -4.42 -10.79
N VAL A 475 5.26 -4.08 -12.07
CA VAL A 475 6.40 -3.96 -12.99
C VAL A 475 7.21 -2.70 -12.72
N VAL A 476 6.55 -1.56 -12.48
CA VAL A 476 7.22 -0.26 -12.40
C VAL A 476 7.83 0.08 -11.06
N LEU A 477 7.40 -0.58 -9.98
CA LEU A 477 7.94 -0.33 -8.65
C LEU A 477 9.42 -0.72 -8.59
N ASP A 478 10.30 0.22 -8.27
CA ASP A 478 11.74 0.00 -8.15
C ASP A 478 12.08 -0.51 -6.76
N ALA A 479 12.67 -1.71 -6.70
CA ALA A 479 13.13 -2.28 -5.45
C ALA A 479 14.14 -1.35 -4.75
N SER A 480 15.03 -0.68 -5.50
CA SER A 480 16.10 0.17 -4.96
C SER A 480 15.58 1.35 -4.12
N LEU A 481 14.36 1.80 -4.41
CA LEU A 481 13.70 2.91 -3.72
C LEU A 481 12.91 2.48 -2.48
N VAL A 482 12.71 1.17 -2.29
CA VAL A 482 11.97 0.62 -1.14
C VAL A 482 12.89 0.35 0.06
N TYR A 483 14.20 0.20 -0.13
CA TYR A 483 15.15 -0.18 0.94
C TYR A 483 15.87 0.98 1.63
N LYS A 484 15.46 2.22 1.40
CA LYS A 484 16.07 3.35 2.08
C LYS A 484 15.48 3.53 3.46
#